data_AF-A0A924WEV7-F1
#
_entry.id   AF-A0A924WEV7-F1
#
_cell.length_a   1.000
_cell.length_b   1.000
_cell.length_c   1.000
_cell.angle_alpha   90.00
_cell.angle_beta   90.00
_cell.angle_gamma   90.00
#
_symmetry.space_group_name_H-M   'P 1'
#
loop_
_entity.id
_entity.type
_entity.pdbx_description
1 polymer ?
#
loop_
_entity_poly.entity_id
_entity_poly.type
_entity_poly.pdbx_seq_one_letter_code
_entity_poly.pdbx_strand_id
1 'polypeptide(L)'
;MSNEEADLLKKIYRKLPDSVLRRLNALSEKSSAGLLTNEEHEELIGLVEIVENHDAERVEDLASLAILRGITLRELMGQLGLSKHHSNP
;
A
#
# COMPACT_ATOMS: atom_id res chain seq x y z
N MET A 1 -1.29 -25.28 -3.02
CA MET A 1 -0.79 -24.10 -2.30
C MET A 1 -0.35 -24.54 -0.93
N SER A 2 0.85 -24.14 -0.50
CA SER A 2 1.24 -24.32 0.90
C SER A 2 0.43 -23.36 1.78
N ASN A 3 0.32 -23.66 3.09
CA ASN A 3 -0.33 -22.76 4.04
C ASN A 3 0.34 -21.38 4.08
N GLU A 4 1.67 -21.34 3.92
CA GLU A 4 2.47 -20.12 3.89
C GLU A 4 2.15 -19.23 2.68
N GLU A 5 2.03 -19.80 1.47
CA GLU A 5 1.61 -19.02 0.29
C GLU A 5 0.23 -18.41 0.47
N ALA A 6 -0.71 -19.17 1.06
CA ALA A 6 -2.07 -18.70 1.29
C ALA A 6 -2.10 -17.52 2.26
N ASP A 7 -1.29 -17.56 3.31
CA ASP A 7 -1.22 -16.50 4.31
C ASP A 7 -0.53 -15.25 3.77
N LEU A 8 0.55 -15.39 2.98
CA LEU A 8 1.17 -14.27 2.28
C LEU A 8 0.18 -13.58 1.34
N LEU A 9 -0.60 -14.33 0.56
CA LEU A 9 -1.62 -13.76 -0.32
C LEU A 9 -2.71 -13.01 0.46
N LYS A 10 -3.16 -13.51 1.60
CA LYS A 10 -4.12 -12.78 2.45
C LYS A 10 -3.56 -11.43 2.91
N LYS A 11 -2.29 -11.39 3.31
CA LYS A 11 -1.65 -10.14 3.74
C LYS A 11 -1.47 -9.16 2.58
N ILE A 12 -1.01 -9.64 1.41
CA ILE A 12 -0.84 -8.83 0.19
C ILE A 12 -2.14 -8.15 -0.25
N TYR A 13 -3.27 -8.82 -0.09
CA TYR A 13 -4.60 -8.30 -0.46
C TYR A 13 -5.33 -7.61 0.69
N ARG A 14 -4.74 -7.55 1.89
CA ARG A 14 -5.30 -6.79 3.01
C ARG A 14 -5.29 -5.32 2.63
N LYS A 15 -6.46 -4.67 2.69
CA LYS A 15 -6.59 -3.24 2.45
C LYS A 15 -6.46 -2.47 3.76
N LEU A 16 -5.95 -1.25 3.67
CA LEU A 16 -6.14 -0.27 4.74
C LEU A 16 -7.63 0.04 4.94
N PRO A 17 -8.04 0.40 6.16
CA PRO A 17 -9.41 0.86 6.41
C PRO A 17 -9.75 2.08 5.55
N ASP A 18 -10.93 2.08 4.94
CA ASP A 18 -11.35 3.19 4.08
C ASP A 18 -11.40 4.54 4.83
N SER A 19 -11.58 4.53 6.15
CA SER A 19 -11.52 5.73 6.98
C SER A 19 -10.15 6.41 6.94
N VAL A 20 -9.07 5.62 6.97
CA VAL A 20 -7.68 6.11 6.89
C VAL A 20 -7.47 6.79 5.54
N LEU A 21 -7.83 6.12 4.45
CA LEU A 21 -7.66 6.66 3.09
C LEU A 21 -8.53 7.91 2.86
N ARG A 22 -9.78 7.90 3.32
CA ARG A 22 -10.66 9.07 3.22
C ARG A 22 -10.12 10.27 4.01
N ARG A 23 -9.62 10.04 5.22
CA ARG A 23 -9.08 11.13 6.06
C ARG A 23 -7.79 11.68 5.46
N LEU A 24 -6.90 10.80 5.00
CA LEU A 24 -5.68 11.20 4.30
C LEU A 24 -6.01 12.09 3.09
N ASN A 25 -6.91 11.65 2.21
CA ASN A 25 -7.30 12.41 1.02
C ASN A 25 -7.87 13.79 1.40
N ALA A 26 -8.77 13.85 2.38
CA ALA A 26 -9.35 15.12 2.82
C ALA A 26 -8.29 16.09 3.37
N LEU A 27 -7.32 15.59 4.14
CA LEU A 27 -6.23 16.41 4.65
C LEU A 27 -5.22 16.80 3.55
N SER A 28 -4.94 15.93 2.58
CA SER A 28 -4.11 16.27 1.42
C SER A 28 -4.73 17.36 0.55
N GLU A 29 -6.05 17.32 0.33
CA GLU A 29 -6.79 18.37 -0.37
C GLU A 29 -6.72 19.70 0.39
N LYS A 30 -6.95 19.67 1.70
CA LYS A 30 -6.86 20.84 2.57
C LYS A 30 -5.43 21.41 2.64
N SER A 31 -4.41 20.55 2.62
CA SER A 31 -2.99 20.91 2.56
C SER A 31 -2.68 21.66 1.27
N SER A 32 -3.13 21.12 0.13
CA SER A 32 -2.96 21.71 -1.19
C SER A 32 -3.64 23.08 -1.31
N ALA A 33 -4.74 23.29 -0.56
CA ALA A 33 -5.43 24.57 -0.46
C ALA A 33 -4.81 25.56 0.54
N GLY A 34 -3.77 25.15 1.29
CA GLY A 34 -3.14 25.98 2.33
C GLY A 34 -4.04 26.24 3.55
N LEU A 35 -5.04 25.38 3.78
CA LEU A 35 -6.06 25.57 4.82
C LEU A 35 -5.82 24.71 6.07
N LEU A 36 -4.75 23.93 6.09
CA LEU A 36 -4.46 22.96 7.15
C LEU A 36 -4.16 23.65 8.49
N THR A 37 -4.74 23.16 9.59
CA THR A 37 -4.29 23.56 10.93
C THR A 37 -3.04 22.79 11.33
N ASN A 38 -2.38 23.22 12.40
CA ASN A 38 -1.21 22.51 12.92
C ASN A 38 -1.56 21.09 13.41
N GLU A 39 -2.71 20.94 14.06
CA GLU A 39 -3.18 19.64 14.56
C GLU A 39 -3.50 18.70 13.39
N GLU A 40 -4.09 19.23 12.33
CA GLU A 40 -4.34 18.48 11.10
C GLU A 40 -3.06 18.15 10.33
N HIS A 41 -2.01 18.96 10.48
CA HIS A 41 -0.69 18.68 9.90
C HIS A 41 -0.04 17.48 10.57
N GLU A 42 -0.06 17.45 11.89
CA GLU A 42 0.42 16.30 12.68
C GLU A 42 -0.39 15.05 12.36
N GLU A 43 -1.71 15.16 12.23
CA GLU A 43 -2.57 14.05 11.82
C GLU A 43 -2.23 13.56 10.40
N LEU A 44 -1.99 14.47 9.45
CA LEU A 44 -1.60 14.13 8.08
C LEU A 44 -0.29 13.35 8.05
N ILE A 45 0.71 13.76 8.84
CA ILE A 45 1.98 13.02 8.98
C ILE A 45 1.71 11.60 9.46
N GLY A 46 0.95 11.43 10.54
CA GLY A 46 0.66 10.10 11.09
C GLY A 46 -0.10 9.20 10.10
N LEU A 47 -1.01 9.76 9.30
CA LEU A 47 -1.72 9.01 8.27
C LEU A 47 -0.80 8.58 7.12
N VAL A 48 0.15 9.44 6.71
CA VAL A 48 1.17 9.09 5.71
C VAL A 48 2.03 7.94 6.23
N GLU A 49 2.51 8.00 7.47
CA GLU A 49 3.29 6.92 8.08
C GLU A 49 2.54 5.58 8.10
N ILE A 50 1.23 5.60 8.39
CA ILE A 50 0.39 4.39 8.34
C ILE A 50 0.35 3.80 6.93
N VAL A 51 0.20 4.64 5.90
CA VAL A 51 0.16 4.18 4.51
C VAL A 51 1.51 3.64 4.07
N GLU A 52 2.59 4.35 4.36
CA GLU A 52 3.95 3.93 4.00
C GLU A 52 4.34 2.62 4.67
N ASN A 53 4.03 2.45 5.96
CA ASN A 53 4.27 1.19 6.66
C ASN A 53 3.46 0.03 6.06
N HIS A 54 2.19 0.27 5.72
CA HIS A 54 1.36 -0.74 5.08
C HIS A 54 1.90 -1.15 3.70
N ASP A 55 2.34 -0.19 2.89
CA ASP A 55 2.92 -0.45 1.58
C ASP A 55 4.27 -1.17 1.70
N ALA A 56 5.10 -0.83 2.69
CA ALA A 56 6.34 -1.52 2.99
C ALA A 56 6.11 -2.99 3.37
N GLU A 57 5.20 -3.26 4.33
CA GLU A 57 4.80 -4.62 4.74
C GLU A 57 4.33 -5.43 3.51
N ARG A 58 3.53 -4.80 2.65
CA ARG A 58 3.02 -5.45 1.44
C ARG A 58 4.13 -5.81 0.44
N VAL A 59 5.14 -4.95 0.29
CA VAL A 59 6.31 -5.24 -0.57
C VAL A 59 7.14 -6.38 0.02
N GLU A 60 7.30 -6.45 1.34
CA GLU A 60 7.99 -7.56 2.03
C GLU A 60 7.25 -8.90 1.83
N ASP A 61 5.93 -8.92 1.96
CA ASP A 61 5.13 -10.12 1.71
C ASP A 61 5.18 -10.55 0.23
N LEU A 62 5.16 -9.60 -0.70
CA LEU A 62 5.34 -9.87 -2.13
C LEU A 62 6.73 -10.46 -2.42
N ALA A 63 7.79 -9.90 -1.83
CA ALA A 63 9.15 -10.41 -2.00
C ALA A 63 9.28 -11.84 -1.44
N SER A 64 8.68 -12.10 -0.27
CA SER A 64 8.64 -13.43 0.34
C SER A 64 7.90 -14.44 -0.53
N LEU A 65 6.77 -14.06 -1.12
CA LEU A 65 6.03 -14.93 -2.04
C LEU A 65 6.81 -15.20 -3.34
N ALA A 66 7.56 -14.22 -3.85
CA ALA A 66 8.38 -14.38 -5.04
C ALA A 66 9.51 -15.39 -4.79
N ILE A 67 10.17 -15.29 -3.63
CA ILE A 67 11.19 -16.25 -3.17
C ILE A 67 10.59 -17.65 -3.06
N LEU A 68 9.42 -17.78 -2.43
CA LEU A 68 8.75 -19.07 -2.23
C LEU A 68 8.37 -19.76 -3.56
N ARG A 69 8.04 -18.96 -4.58
CA ARG A 69 7.74 -19.44 -5.93
C ARG A 69 8.96 -19.60 -6.84
N GLY A 70 10.16 -19.17 -6.39
CA GLY A 70 11.37 -19.21 -7.19
C GLY A 70 11.34 -18.29 -8.42
N ILE A 71 10.59 -17.20 -8.37
CA ILE A 71 10.46 -16.22 -9.47
C ILE A 71 10.88 -14.83 -9.00
N THR A 72 11.11 -13.91 -9.94
CA THR A 72 11.39 -12.51 -9.59
C THR A 72 10.14 -11.80 -9.06
N LEU A 73 10.34 -10.77 -8.23
CA LEU A 73 9.25 -9.90 -7.76
C LEU A 73 8.44 -9.31 -8.92
N ARG A 74 9.12 -8.91 -10.01
CA ARG A 74 8.46 -8.36 -11.21
C ARG A 74 7.55 -9.39 -11.88
N GLU A 75 8.01 -10.63 -12.05
CA GLU A 75 7.19 -11.71 -12.61
C GLU A 75 6.00 -12.02 -11.70
N LEU A 76 6.20 -12.06 -10.38
CA LEU A 76 5.10 -12.26 -9.43
C LEU A 76 4.06 -11.14 -9.55
N MET A 77 4.48 -9.87 -9.56
CA MET A 77 3.56 -8.75 -9.73
C MET A 77 2.84 -8.79 -11.08
N GLY A 78 3.46 -9.34 -12.12
CA GLY A 78 2.82 -9.68 -13.39
C GLY A 78 1.71 -10.72 -13.22
N GLN A 79 2.03 -11.86 -12.60
CA GLN A 79 1.07 -12.94 -12.35
C GLN A 79 -0.12 -12.53 -11.48
N LEU A 80 0.10 -11.62 -10.52
CA LEU A 80 -0.94 -11.11 -9.62
C LEU A 80 -1.71 -9.91 -10.21
N GLY A 81 -1.37 -9.43 -11.41
CA GLY A 81 -2.01 -8.25 -12.01
C GLY A 81 -1.73 -6.94 -11.25
N LEU A 82 -0.63 -6.87 -10.50
CA LEU A 82 -0.21 -5.71 -9.70
C LEU A 82 0.77 -4.78 -10.43
N SER A 83 1.28 -5.22 -11.58
CA SER A 83 2.08 -4.38 -12.46
C SER A 83 1.17 -3.31 -13.05
N LYS A 84 1.30 -2.06 -12.58
CA LYS A 84 0.66 -0.91 -13.23
C LYS A 84 1.09 -0.90 -14.69
N HIS A 85 0.15 -1.13 -15.61
CA HIS A 85 0.30 -0.68 -16.98
C HIS A 85 0.44 0.85 -16.89
N HIS A 86 1.56 1.40 -17.37
CA HIS A 86 1.67 2.84 -17.60
C HIS A 86 0.65 3.19 -18.71
N SER A 87 -0.53 3.63 -18.29
CA SER A 87 -1.47 4.43 -19.08
C SER A 87 -1.86 5.54 -18.10
N ASN A 88 -1.33 6.76 -18.18
CA ASN A 88 -1.61 7.78 -19.19
C ASN A 88 -0.48 8.84 -19.20
N PRO A 89 -0.37 9.73 -20.21
CA PRO A 89 -1.43 10.64 -20.65
C PRO A 89 -2.00 10.37 -22.05
#